data_AF-A0A382U6B3-F1
#
_entry.id   AF-A0A382U6B3-F1
#
_cell.length_a   1.000
_cell.length_b   1.000
_cell.length_c   1.000
_cell.angle_alpha   90.00
_cell.angle_beta   90.00
_cell.angle_gamma   90.00
#
_symmetry.space_group_name_H-M   'P 1'
#
loop_
_entity.id
_entity.type
_entity.pdbx_description
1 polymer ?
#
loop_
_entity_poly.entity_id
_entity_poly.type
_entity_poly.pdbx_seq_one_letter_code
_entity_poly.pdbx_strand_id
1 'polypeptide(L)'
;MAFMDTESVREFATRTNRPIPGQSLTNDVDTPAPYERPPEFRTKEEAANYFFKLITAEENFDAFMDLLSDGVPVMNIVQVLLTKSFEDGEINPDMMLMLAEPLAYILLGLAEREGIKAVIVDDEEEKEKNTFRAKLQTIKNPKDDEEVPMVEKIQEVPSLMSRSQKGEQ
;
A
#
# COMPACT_ATOMS: atom_id res chain seq x y z
N MET A 1 -20.77 3.95 -12.61
CA MET A 1 -20.33 2.90 -11.67
C MET A 1 -20.91 1.57 -12.13
N ALA A 2 -20.08 0.65 -12.64
CA ALA A 2 -20.56 -0.65 -13.08
C ALA A 2 -20.89 -1.48 -11.82
N PHE A 3 -22.18 -1.72 -11.58
CA PHE A 3 -22.63 -2.70 -10.60
C PHE A 3 -21.99 -4.03 -11.00
N MET A 4 -21.15 -4.62 -10.14
CA MET A 4 -20.66 -5.97 -10.38
C MET A 4 -21.85 -6.92 -10.33
N ASP A 5 -22.16 -7.55 -11.46
CA ASP A 5 -23.28 -8.48 -11.57
C ASP A 5 -23.15 -9.61 -10.54
N THR A 6 -24.25 -9.98 -9.89
CA THR A 6 -24.29 -11.01 -8.83
C THR A 6 -23.74 -12.36 -9.26
N GLU A 7 -23.74 -12.61 -10.57
CA GLU A 7 -23.15 -13.77 -11.22
C GLU A 7 -21.61 -13.73 -11.22
N SER A 8 -21.00 -12.56 -11.44
CA SER A 8 -19.54 -12.38 -11.40
C SER A 8 -18.96 -12.58 -9.99
N VAL A 9 -19.69 -12.14 -8.95
CA VAL A 9 -19.33 -12.36 -7.54
C VAL A 9 -19.40 -13.85 -7.19
N ARG A 10 -20.43 -14.54 -7.69
CA ARG A 10 -20.60 -15.98 -7.49
C ARG A 10 -19.51 -16.78 -8.20
N GLU A 11 -19.14 -16.38 -9.42
CA GLU A 11 -18.05 -17.01 -10.16
C GLU A 11 -16.72 -16.85 -9.40
N PHE A 12 -16.40 -15.63 -8.95
CA PHE A 12 -15.21 -15.36 -8.12
C PHE A 12 -15.19 -16.20 -6.84
N ALA A 13 -16.33 -16.33 -6.15
CA ALA A 13 -16.44 -17.16 -4.94
C ALA A 13 -16.27 -18.67 -5.21
N THR A 14 -16.54 -19.14 -6.43
CA THR A 14 -16.36 -20.55 -6.82
C THR A 14 -15.00 -20.87 -7.41
N ARG A 15 -14.19 -19.86 -7.78
CA ARG A 15 -12.84 -20.07 -8.30
C ARG A 15 -11.93 -20.65 -7.21
N THR A 16 -11.44 -21.87 -7.41
CA THR A 16 -10.45 -22.54 -6.55
C THR A 16 -9.02 -22.07 -6.84
N ASN A 17 -8.83 -20.91 -7.47
CA ASN A 17 -7.52 -20.38 -7.85
C ASN A 17 -6.85 -19.58 -6.70
N ARG A 18 -6.86 -20.15 -5.50
CA ARG A 18 -6.14 -19.60 -4.34
C ARG A 18 -4.72 -20.19 -4.32
N PRO A 19 -3.68 -19.39 -4.01
CA PRO A 19 -2.33 -19.93 -3.87
C PRO A 19 -2.32 -21.02 -2.80
N ILE A 20 -1.69 -22.16 -3.13
CA ILE A 20 -1.54 -23.27 -2.20
C ILE A 20 -0.55 -22.85 -1.10
N PRO A 21 -0.82 -23.12 0.19
CA PRO A 21 0.14 -22.85 1.25
C PRO A 21 1.51 -23.45 0.91
N GLY A 22 2.58 -22.65 1.06
CA GLY A 22 3.94 -23.07 0.73
C GLY A 22 4.36 -22.84 -0.73
N GLN A 23 3.48 -22.39 -1.62
CA GLN A 23 3.86 -22.03 -3.00
C GLN A 23 4.96 -20.96 -3.07
N SER A 24 5.03 -20.04 -2.10
CA SER A 24 6.11 -19.05 -2.02
C SER A 24 7.49 -19.67 -1.81
N LEU A 25 7.57 -20.93 -1.33
CA LEU A 25 8.82 -21.67 -1.11
C LEU A 25 9.16 -22.62 -2.26
N THR A 26 8.31 -22.70 -3.29
CA THR A 26 8.47 -23.61 -4.44
C THR A 26 8.58 -22.85 -5.76
N ASN A 27 9.03 -21.60 -5.71
CA ASN A 27 9.30 -20.84 -6.93
C ASN A 27 10.41 -21.51 -7.73
N ASP A 28 10.39 -21.30 -9.04
CA ASP A 28 11.40 -21.82 -9.93
C ASP A 28 12.76 -21.21 -9.57
N VAL A 29 13.77 -22.07 -9.40
CA VAL A 29 15.14 -21.70 -9.02
C VAL A 29 15.78 -20.82 -10.10
N ASP A 30 15.37 -20.98 -11.36
CA ASP A 30 15.87 -20.19 -12.49
C ASP A 30 15.23 -18.79 -12.56
N THR A 31 14.11 -18.56 -11.87
CA THR A 31 13.45 -17.25 -11.77
C THR A 31 13.15 -16.86 -10.31
N PRO A 32 14.20 -16.62 -9.49
CA PRO A 32 13.99 -16.20 -8.11
C PRO A 32 13.39 -14.79 -8.07
N ALA A 33 12.55 -14.54 -7.07
CA ALA A 33 11.94 -13.24 -6.83
C ALA A 33 13.04 -12.19 -6.54
N PRO A 34 12.79 -10.89 -6.80
CA PRO A 34 13.82 -9.87 -6.62
C PRO A 34 14.38 -9.83 -5.18
N TYR A 35 13.49 -9.92 -4.18
CA TYR A 35 13.85 -9.98 -2.75
C TYR A 35 14.53 -11.30 -2.30
N GLU A 36 14.60 -12.32 -3.17
CA GLU A 36 15.34 -13.57 -2.90
C GLU A 36 16.81 -13.47 -3.35
N ARG A 37 17.15 -12.43 -4.11
CA ARG A 37 18.51 -12.18 -4.59
C ARG A 37 19.29 -11.31 -3.61
N PRO A 38 20.63 -11.27 -3.70
CA PRO A 38 21.42 -10.31 -2.95
C PRO A 38 20.97 -8.87 -3.26
N PRO A 39 20.85 -8.00 -2.24
CA PRO A 39 20.39 -6.64 -2.44
C PRO A 39 21.37 -5.84 -3.29
N GLU A 40 20.84 -4.89 -4.06
CA GLU A 40 21.66 -3.97 -4.87
C GLU A 40 22.53 -3.07 -3.99
N PHE A 41 21.93 -2.46 -2.96
CA PHE A 41 22.64 -1.60 -2.01
C PHE A 41 23.19 -2.39 -0.85
N ARG A 42 24.49 -2.25 -0.58
CA ARG A 42 25.18 -2.98 0.50
C ARG A 42 25.38 -2.15 1.76
N THR A 43 25.26 -0.84 1.64
CA THR A 43 25.54 0.11 2.73
C THR A 43 24.38 1.06 2.93
N LYS A 44 24.19 1.50 4.18
CA LYS A 44 23.14 2.47 4.52
C LYS A 44 23.33 3.80 3.81
N GLU A 45 24.58 4.23 3.64
CA GLU A 45 24.91 5.50 2.99
C GLU A 45 24.53 5.48 1.51
N GLU A 46 24.78 4.37 0.82
CA GLU A 46 24.45 4.20 -0.59
C GLU A 46 22.94 4.25 -0.82
N ALA A 47 22.18 3.48 -0.04
CA ALA A 47 20.72 3.48 -0.11
C ALA A 47 20.12 4.84 0.27
N ALA A 48 20.62 5.49 1.33
CA ALA A 48 20.16 6.82 1.71
C ALA A 48 20.40 7.86 0.60
N ASN A 49 21.55 7.81 -0.07
CA ASN A 49 21.85 8.69 -1.20
C ASN A 49 20.95 8.39 -2.41
N TYR A 50 20.62 7.12 -2.66
CA TYR A 50 19.68 6.74 -3.70
C TYR A 50 18.30 7.34 -3.45
N PHE A 51 17.74 7.14 -2.25
CA PHE A 51 16.44 7.69 -1.89
C PHE A 51 16.42 9.21 -1.88
N PHE A 52 17.49 9.85 -1.41
CA PHE A 52 17.61 11.30 -1.49
C PHE A 52 17.48 11.78 -2.93
N LYS A 53 18.25 11.19 -3.86
CA LYS A 53 18.17 11.53 -5.29
C LYS A 53 16.78 11.28 -5.85
N LEU A 54 16.17 10.15 -5.50
CA LEU A 54 14.82 9.79 -5.94
C LEU A 54 13.77 10.83 -5.50
N ILE A 55 13.83 11.29 -4.24
CA ILE A 55 12.91 12.27 -3.68
C ILE A 55 13.14 13.66 -4.28
N THR A 56 14.41 14.05 -4.47
CA THR A 56 14.77 15.36 -5.05
C THR A 56 14.73 15.40 -6.57
N ALA A 57 14.40 14.29 -7.24
CA ALA A 57 14.24 14.27 -8.68
C ALA A 57 13.08 15.18 -9.08
N GLU A 58 13.26 15.99 -10.13
CA GLU A 58 12.28 16.98 -10.60
C GLU A 58 10.90 16.34 -10.86
N GLU A 59 10.89 15.12 -11.35
CA GLU A 59 9.69 14.33 -11.64
C GLU A 59 8.91 13.85 -10.39
N ASN A 60 9.57 13.71 -9.25
CA ASN A 60 8.98 13.14 -8.03
C ASN A 60 8.79 14.17 -6.91
N PHE A 61 9.59 15.24 -6.90
CA PHE A 61 9.65 16.20 -5.80
C PHE A 61 8.27 16.81 -5.50
N ASP A 62 7.59 17.32 -6.53
CA ASP A 62 6.27 17.93 -6.39
C ASP A 62 5.26 16.92 -5.84
N ALA A 63 5.29 15.66 -6.32
CA ALA A 63 4.39 14.62 -5.84
C ALA A 63 4.60 14.30 -4.35
N PHE A 64 5.84 14.28 -3.87
CA PHE A 64 6.11 14.09 -2.45
C PHE A 64 5.65 15.28 -1.60
N MET A 65 5.87 16.51 -2.07
CA MET A 65 5.40 17.71 -1.37
C MET A 65 3.88 17.79 -1.33
N ASP A 66 3.20 17.43 -2.42
CA ASP A 66 1.74 17.36 -2.48
C ASP A 66 1.19 16.37 -1.45
N LEU A 67 1.76 15.16 -1.36
CA LEU A 67 1.36 14.16 -0.36
C LEU A 67 1.51 14.68 1.08
N LEU A 68 2.60 15.39 1.37
CA LEU A 68 2.84 15.96 2.70
C LEU A 68 1.90 17.13 3.01
N SER A 69 1.62 17.97 2.02
CA SER A 69 0.62 19.06 2.10
C SER A 69 -0.79 18.52 2.35
N ASP A 70 -1.09 17.37 1.74
CA ASP A 70 -2.33 16.61 1.89
C ASP A 70 -2.52 15.97 3.27
N GLY A 71 -1.57 16.16 4.18
CA GLY A 71 -1.60 15.66 5.54
C GLY A 71 -1.26 14.18 5.65
N VAL A 72 -0.67 13.57 4.62
CA VAL A 72 -0.20 12.18 4.72
C VAL A 72 0.97 12.13 5.71
N PRO A 73 0.93 11.23 6.71
CA PRO A 73 2.04 11.09 7.64
C PRO A 73 3.35 10.71 6.94
N VAL A 74 4.44 11.37 7.32
CA VAL A 74 5.79 11.13 6.77
C VAL A 74 6.16 9.66 6.87
N MET A 75 5.88 9.02 8.01
CA MET A 75 6.18 7.61 8.21
C MET A 75 5.43 6.67 7.26
N ASN A 76 4.21 7.03 6.83
CA ASN A 76 3.45 6.23 5.87
C ASN A 76 4.10 6.30 4.47
N ILE A 77 4.56 7.48 4.06
CA ILE A 77 5.26 7.67 2.78
C ILE A 77 6.57 6.87 2.78
N VAL A 78 7.36 6.99 3.86
CA VAL A 78 8.62 6.24 4.02
C VAL A 78 8.37 4.73 4.01
N GLN A 79 7.33 4.25 4.70
CA GLN A 79 7.00 2.82 4.74
C GLN A 79 6.71 2.28 3.33
N VAL A 80 5.93 3.00 2.54
CA VAL A 80 5.61 2.59 1.15
C VAL A 80 6.89 2.55 0.31
N LEU A 81 7.73 3.58 0.43
CA LEU A 81 8.97 3.68 -0.33
C LEU A 81 9.92 2.51 -0.02
N LEU A 82 10.16 2.25 1.27
CA LEU A 82 11.03 1.16 1.71
C LEU A 82 10.46 -0.22 1.38
N THR A 83 9.14 -0.40 1.50
CA THR A 83 8.49 -1.68 1.15
C THR A 83 8.65 -1.97 -0.34
N LYS A 84 8.41 -0.97 -1.20
CA LYS A 84 8.64 -1.10 -2.63
C LYS A 84 10.09 -1.46 -2.96
N SER A 85 11.03 -0.78 -2.32
CA SER A 85 12.47 -1.01 -2.56
C SER A 85 12.91 -2.40 -2.10
N PHE A 86 12.31 -2.92 -1.03
CA PHE A 86 12.52 -4.30 -0.60
C PHE A 86 11.91 -5.30 -1.59
N GLU A 87 10.68 -5.07 -2.06
CA GLU A 87 10.02 -5.91 -3.08
C GLU A 87 10.82 -5.97 -4.39
N ASP A 88 11.41 -4.85 -4.79
CA ASP A 88 12.27 -4.72 -5.96
C ASP A 88 13.68 -5.34 -5.74
N GLY A 89 14.01 -5.74 -4.50
CA GLY A 89 15.29 -6.36 -4.15
C GLY A 89 16.45 -5.37 -4.02
N GLU A 90 16.18 -4.07 -3.89
CA GLU A 90 17.20 -3.03 -3.77
C GLU A 90 17.87 -3.03 -2.39
N ILE A 91 17.07 -3.28 -1.34
CA ILE A 91 17.49 -3.24 0.07
C ILE A 91 17.08 -4.52 0.81
N ASN A 92 17.82 -4.86 1.87
CA ASN A 92 17.45 -5.93 2.79
C ASN A 92 16.52 -5.41 3.91
N PRO A 93 15.79 -6.29 4.63
CA PRO A 93 14.82 -5.86 5.63
C PRO A 93 15.49 -5.16 6.83
N ASP A 94 16.74 -5.48 7.15
CA ASP A 94 17.47 -4.77 8.22
C ASP A 94 17.78 -3.33 7.81
N MET A 95 18.08 -3.08 6.52
CA MET A 95 18.26 -1.72 6.01
C MET A 95 16.95 -0.94 6.01
N MET A 96 15.79 -1.57 5.79
CA MET A 96 14.50 -0.88 5.93
C MET A 96 14.37 -0.24 7.33
N LEU A 97 14.71 -0.98 8.38
CA LEU A 97 14.65 -0.47 9.75
C LEU A 97 15.66 0.66 9.99
N MET A 98 16.88 0.53 9.46
CA MET A 98 17.92 1.54 9.62
C MET A 98 17.66 2.82 8.83
N LEU A 99 16.97 2.73 7.69
CA LEU A 99 16.71 3.85 6.78
C LEU A 99 15.40 4.57 7.09
N ALA A 100 14.46 3.95 7.81
CA ALA A 100 13.17 4.54 8.11
C ALA A 100 13.27 5.95 8.73
N GLU A 101 14.05 6.09 9.80
CA GLU A 101 14.23 7.38 10.48
C GLU A 101 15.01 8.39 9.61
N PRO A 102 16.17 8.06 9.00
CA PRO A 102 16.88 8.98 8.12
C PRO A 102 16.04 9.54 6.97
N LEU A 103 15.22 8.69 6.32
CA LEU A 103 14.37 9.13 5.23
C LEU A 103 13.23 10.04 5.70
N ALA A 104 12.67 9.77 6.88
CA ALA A 104 11.67 10.62 7.47
C ALA A 104 12.22 12.04 7.73
N TYR A 105 13.45 12.16 8.24
CA TYR A 105 14.08 13.47 8.43
C TYR A 105 14.40 14.20 7.13
N ILE A 106 14.79 13.48 6.07
CA ILE A 106 14.99 14.08 4.75
C ILE A 106 13.67 14.68 4.25
N LEU A 107 12.57 13.92 4.28
CA LEU A 107 11.26 14.41 3.85
C LEU A 107 10.76 15.57 4.71
N LEU A 108 10.91 15.49 6.03
CA LEU A 108 10.53 16.56 6.94
C LEU A 108 11.34 17.84 6.67
N GLY A 109 12.66 17.73 6.50
CA GLY A 109 13.51 18.88 6.21
C GLY A 109 13.19 19.53 4.85
N LEU A 110 12.83 18.73 3.84
CA LEU A 110 12.38 19.26 2.55
C LEU A 110 11.02 19.94 2.67
N ALA A 111 10.07 19.36 3.41
CA ALA A 111 8.77 19.95 3.67
C ALA A 111 8.87 21.29 4.43
N GLU A 112 9.70 21.35 5.47
CA GLU A 112 9.95 22.58 6.22
C GLU A 112 10.54 23.68 5.33
N ARG A 113 11.41 23.31 4.38
CA ARG A 113 11.99 24.25 3.41
C ARG A 113 10.95 24.85 2.46
N GLU A 114 9.96 24.04 2.05
CA GLU A 114 8.81 24.50 1.24
C GLU A 114 7.70 25.14 2.08
N GLY A 115 7.88 25.24 3.41
CA GLY A 115 6.91 25.85 4.32
C GLY A 115 5.72 24.97 4.70
N ILE A 116 5.81 23.66 4.46
CA ILE A 116 4.76 22.68 4.76
C ILE A 116 4.96 22.13 6.17
N LYS A 117 3.92 22.20 7.01
CA LYS A 117 3.92 21.57 8.34
C LYS A 117 3.49 20.11 8.21
N ALA A 118 4.46 19.23 7.98
CA ALA A 118 4.22 17.79 7.83
C ALA A 118 3.81 17.12 9.15
N VAL A 119 2.92 16.12 9.06
CA VAL A 119 2.55 15.22 10.16
C VAL A 119 3.52 14.04 10.18
N ILE A 120 4.13 13.72 11.33
CA ILE A 120 5.19 12.70 11.38
C ILE A 120 4.60 11.29 11.44
N VAL A 121 3.73 11.06 12.41
CA VAL A 121 3.00 9.79 12.64
C VAL A 121 1.53 10.11 12.67
N ASP A 122 0.71 9.17 12.22
CA ASP A 122 -0.73 9.26 12.42
C ASP A 122 -1.02 9.05 13.91
N ASP A 123 -1.49 10.10 14.59
CA ASP A 123 -1.93 10.02 15.99
C ASP A 123 -3.32 9.33 16.01
N GLU A 124 -3.36 8.05 15.66
CA GLU A 124 -4.56 7.22 15.63
C GLU A 124 -4.92 6.68 17.03
N GLU A 125 -5.21 7.56 17.97
CA GLU A 125 -6.30 7.26 18.92
C GLU A 125 -7.67 7.67 18.34
N GLU A 126 -7.75 8.41 17.22
CA GLU A 126 -9.06 8.96 16.80
C GLU A 126 -9.46 8.92 15.33
N LYS A 127 -8.64 8.50 14.34
CA LYS A 127 -9.11 8.53 12.94
C LYS A 127 -8.76 7.29 12.14
N GLU A 128 -9.74 6.83 11.38
CA GLU A 128 -9.78 5.58 10.65
C GLU A 128 -8.70 5.52 9.56
N LYS A 129 -7.93 4.42 9.56
CA LYS A 129 -6.87 3.96 8.62
C LYS A 129 -7.20 3.93 7.12
N ASN A 130 -7.90 4.90 6.55
CA ASN A 130 -8.42 4.81 5.17
C ASN A 130 -8.12 6.01 4.26
N THR A 131 -7.49 7.09 4.74
CA THR A 131 -7.25 8.28 3.89
C THR A 131 -6.17 8.05 2.82
N PHE A 132 -5.07 7.38 3.14
CA PHE A 132 -3.93 7.23 2.22
C PHE A 132 -4.22 6.26 1.05
N ARG A 133 -4.86 5.11 1.31
CA ARG A 133 -5.26 4.16 0.25
C ARG A 133 -6.36 4.73 -0.64
N ALA A 134 -7.26 5.53 -0.09
CA ALA A 134 -8.29 6.22 -0.87
C ALA A 134 -7.66 7.22 -1.83
N LYS A 135 -6.73 8.07 -1.36
CA LYS A 135 -6.05 9.09 -2.19
C LYS A 135 -5.20 8.49 -3.33
N LEU A 136 -4.54 7.35 -3.10
CA LEU A 136 -3.82 6.62 -4.17
C LEU A 136 -4.75 6.07 -5.27
N GLN A 137 -6.02 5.81 -4.95
CA GLN A 137 -7.02 5.38 -5.93
C GLN A 137 -7.63 6.56 -6.70
N THR A 138 -7.76 7.73 -6.07
CA THR A 138 -8.35 8.94 -6.68
C THR A 138 -7.44 9.60 -7.72
N ILE A 139 -6.12 9.42 -7.64
CA ILE A 139 -5.17 9.99 -8.63
C ILE A 139 -5.37 9.41 -10.05
N LYS A 140 -6.11 8.29 -10.19
CA LYS A 140 -6.39 7.72 -11.51
C LYS A 140 -7.62 8.26 -12.23
N ASN A 141 -8.49 9.07 -11.60
CA ASN A 141 -9.58 9.79 -12.27
C ASN A 141 -10.17 10.86 -11.34
N PRO A 142 -10.19 12.16 -11.71
CA PRO A 142 -10.87 13.18 -10.93
C PRO A 142 -12.38 13.13 -11.21
N LYS A 143 -13.20 13.48 -10.20
CA LYS A 143 -14.69 13.60 -10.17
C LYS A 143 -15.41 12.32 -9.71
N ASP A 144 -16.26 12.27 -8.68
CA ASP A 144 -17.06 13.28 -7.97
C ASP A 144 -17.27 12.86 -6.50
N ASP A 145 -17.30 13.84 -5.59
CA ASP A 145 -17.75 13.68 -4.20
C ASP A 145 -19.29 13.62 -4.16
N GLU A 146 -19.86 12.44 -3.87
CA GLU A 146 -21.23 12.32 -3.36
C GLU A 146 -21.31 11.21 -2.31
N GLU A 147 -21.62 11.60 -1.06
CA GLU A 147 -21.84 10.72 0.08
C GLU A 147 -23.12 9.88 -0.12
N VAL A 148 -23.04 8.55 0.03
CA VAL A 148 -24.22 7.67 0.12
C VAL A 148 -24.11 6.72 1.33
N PRO A 149 -25.11 6.67 2.23
CA PRO A 149 -25.03 5.93 3.48
C PRO A 149 -25.26 4.42 3.29
N MET A 150 -24.32 3.60 3.77
CA MET A 150 -24.41 2.13 3.80
C MET A 150 -24.91 1.64 5.16
N VAL A 151 -26.23 1.59 5.41
CA VAL A 151 -26.74 0.97 6.66
C VAL A 151 -27.91 -0.01 6.48
N GLU A 152 -28.67 -0.01 5.38
CA GLU A 152 -29.93 -0.79 5.36
C GLU A 152 -29.88 -2.19 4.73
N LYS A 153 -28.78 -2.65 4.11
CA LYS A 153 -28.80 -3.89 3.29
C LYS A 153 -28.25 -5.18 3.91
N ILE A 154 -27.97 -5.22 5.21
CA ILE A 154 -27.36 -6.41 5.85
C ILE A 154 -28.40 -7.51 6.21
N GLN A 155 -29.70 -7.21 6.22
CA GLN A 155 -30.71 -8.13 6.80
C GLN A 155 -31.26 -9.22 5.86
N GLU A 156 -31.00 -9.18 4.55
CA GLU A 156 -31.67 -10.09 3.59
C GLU A 156 -30.79 -11.20 2.98
N VAL A 157 -29.52 -11.33 3.38
CA VAL A 157 -28.68 -12.43 2.89
C VAL A 157 -28.88 -13.70 3.74
N PRO A 158 -29.46 -14.79 3.20
CA PRO A 158 -29.65 -16.02 3.95
C PRO A 158 -28.30 -16.68 4.30
N SER A 159 -28.18 -17.17 5.53
CA SER A 159 -26.94 -17.77 6.05
C SER A 159 -26.55 -19.07 5.31
N LEU A 160 -25.24 -19.27 5.16
CA LEU A 160 -24.63 -20.36 4.40
C LEU A 160 -24.95 -21.78 4.93
N MET A 161 -25.45 -21.90 6.16
CA MET A 161 -25.85 -23.19 6.74
C MET A 161 -27.21 -23.70 6.24
N SER A 162 -28.06 -22.83 5.69
CA SER A 162 -29.40 -23.24 5.22
C SER A 162 -29.37 -24.00 3.89
N ARG A 163 -28.28 -23.90 3.12
CA ARG A 163 -28.16 -24.55 1.80
C ARG A 163 -27.67 -25.99 1.86
N SER A 164 -27.03 -26.40 2.95
CA SER A 164 -26.49 -27.76 3.09
C SER A 164 -27.54 -28.81 3.41
N GLN A 165 -28.70 -28.43 3.98
CA GLN A 165 -29.74 -29.40 4.37
C GLN A 165 -30.76 -29.73 3.28
N LYS A 166 -30.65 -29.14 2.08
CA LYS A 166 -31.64 -29.31 0.99
C LYS A 166 -31.15 -30.22 -0.15
N GLY A 167 -30.12 -31.03 0.10
CA GLY A 167 -29.46 -31.90 -0.88
C GLY A 167 -29.64 -33.41 -0.66
N GLU A 168 -30.54 -33.84 0.22
CA GLU A 168 -30.96 -35.25 0.35
C GLU A 168 -32.48 -35.35 0.21
N GLN A 169 -32.97 -35.38 -1.04
CA GLN A 169 -34.12 -36.15 -1.54
C GLN A 169 -33.96 -36.36 -3.04
#